data_AF-W4QSC2-F1
#
_entry.id   AF-W4QSC2-F1
#
_cell.length_a   1.000
_cell.length_b   1.000
_cell.length_c   1.000
_cell.angle_alpha   90.00
_cell.angle_beta   90.00
_cell.angle_gamma   90.00
#
_symmetry.space_group_name_H-M   'P 1'
#
loop_
_entity.id
_entity.type
_entity.pdbx_description
1 polymer ?
#
loop_
_entity_poly.entity_id
_entity_poly.type
_entity_poly.pdbx_seq_one_letter_code
_entity_poly.pdbx_strand_id
1 'polypeptide(L)' 'MNLRAKYNIPENAIITIAGTVGVGKSTMTKTLAKALGFQTSFENVDHNPYLDKFYADFERWSFIFKFTF' A
#
# COMPACT_ATOMS: atom_id res chain seq x y z
N MET A 1 21.59 -2.65 15.68
CA MET A 1 20.69 -3.39 16.58
C MET A 1 19.58 -4.00 15.74
N ASN A 2 19.33 -5.31 15.84
CA ASN A 2 18.24 -5.95 15.10
C ASN A 2 16.90 -5.49 15.68
N LEU A 3 16.18 -4.62 14.94
CA LEU A 3 14.91 -4.05 15.41
C LEU A 3 13.83 -5.12 15.59
N ARG A 4 13.83 -6.18 14.78
CA ARG A 4 12.87 -7.27 14.94
C ARG A 4 13.05 -8.01 16.25
N ALA A 5 14.30 -8.29 16.62
CA ALA A 5 14.62 -8.93 17.90
C ALA A 5 14.29 -8.00 19.08
N LYS A 6 14.51 -6.69 18.93
CA LYS A 6 14.16 -5.69 19.96
C LYS A 6 12.66 -5.66 20.27
N TYR A 7 11.81 -5.82 19.25
CA TYR A 7 10.35 -5.72 19.36
C TYR A 7 9.65 -7.09 19.27
N ASN A 8 10.39 -8.19 19.35
CA ASN A 8 9.89 -9.57 19.24
C ASN A 8 8.97 -9.79 18.01
N ILE A 9 9.34 -9.25 16.85
CA ILE A 9 8.55 -9.35 15.62
C ILE A 9 8.84 -10.68 14.90
N PRO A 10 7.85 -11.58 14.71
CA PRO A 10 8.02 -12.87 14.03
C PRO A 10 8.54 -12.74 12.58
N GLU A 11 9.19 -13.79 12.05
CA GLU A 11 9.68 -13.83 10.66
C GLU A 11 8.56 -13.87 9.63
N ASN A 12 7.47 -14.53 9.98
CA ASN A 12 6.29 -14.68 9.15
C ASN A 12 5.21 -13.62 9.45
N ALA A 13 5.55 -12.54 10.14
CA ALA A 13 4.59 -11.48 10.41
C ALA A 13 4.16 -10.78 9.11
N ILE A 14 2.88 -10.45 9.02
CA ILE A 14 2.31 -9.65 7.93
C ILE A 14 1.93 -8.30 8.52
N ILE A 15 2.45 -7.22 7.95
CA ILE A 15 2.19 -5.85 8.39
C ILE A 15 1.50 -5.10 7.26
N THR A 16 0.29 -4.63 7.51
CA THR A 16 -0.50 -3.85 6.55
C THR A 16 -0.50 -2.38 6.95
N ILE A 17 -0.27 -1.49 5.97
CA ILE A 17 -0.30 -0.05 6.16
C ILE A 17 -1.54 0.52 5.46
N ALA A 18 -2.48 1.05 6.25
CA ALA A 18 -3.70 1.69 5.75
C ALA A 18 -3.66 3.20 5.97
N GLY A 19 -4.43 3.95 5.18
CA GLY A 19 -4.48 5.41 5.24
C GLY A 19 -5.02 6.03 3.96
N THR A 20 -5.31 7.33 4.00
CA THR A 20 -5.89 8.09 2.88
C THR A 20 -4.95 8.16 1.67
N VAL A 21 -5.50 8.47 0.49
CA VAL A 21 -4.72 8.68 -0.73
C VAL A 21 -3.78 9.88 -0.53
N GLY A 22 -2.53 9.76 -0.96
CA GLY A 22 -1.54 10.85 -0.85
C GLY A 22 -0.82 10.99 0.50
N VAL A 23 -1.21 10.24 1.55
CA VAL A 23 -0.58 10.37 2.90
C VAL A 23 0.85 9.80 3.00
N GLY A 24 1.36 9.19 1.93
CA GLY A 24 2.74 8.66 1.91
C GLY A 24 2.90 7.21 2.38
N LYS A 25 1.83 6.39 2.32
CA LYS A 25 1.86 4.95 2.67
C LYS A 25 3.02 4.22 2.01
N SER A 26 3.20 4.39 0.70
CA SER A 26 4.26 3.71 -0.06
C SER A 26 5.66 4.05 0.45
N THR A 27 5.88 5.31 0.84
CA THR A 27 7.14 5.77 1.43
C THR A 27 7.37 5.15 2.81
N MET A 28 6.33 5.09 3.64
CA MET A 28 6.39 4.46 4.96
C MET A 28 6.65 2.95 4.86
N THR A 29 5.95 2.25 3.97
CA THR A 29 6.13 0.81 3.71
C THR A 29 7.56 0.49 3.31
N LYS A 30 8.17 1.26 2.39
CA LYS A 30 9.57 1.07 1.98
C LYS A 30 10.55 1.25 3.14
N THR A 31 10.36 2.31 3.92
CA THR A 31 11.22 2.64 5.06
C THR A 31 11.12 1.57 6.14
N LEU A 32 9.90 1.14 6.47
CA LEU A 32 9.63 0.12 7.48
C LEU A 32 10.18 -1.24 7.05
N ALA A 33 9.93 -1.65 5.80
CA ALA A 33 10.43 -2.91 5.25
C ALA A 33 11.96 -2.95 5.25
N LYS A 34 12.64 -1.85 4.89
CA LYS A 34 14.10 -1.75 4.99
C LYS A 34 14.60 -1.86 6.44
N ALA A 35 13.93 -1.21 7.38
CA ALA A 35 14.32 -1.21 8.79
C ALA A 35 14.11 -2.59 9.46
N LEU A 36 13.07 -3.30 9.05
CA LEU A 36 12.66 -4.59 9.61
C LEU A 36 13.03 -5.78 8.70
N GLY A 37 13.72 -5.59 7.57
CA GLY A 37 14.09 -6.69 6.67
C GLY A 37 12.91 -7.45 6.04
N PHE A 38 11.75 -6.81 5.87
CA PHE A 38 10.59 -7.41 5.18
C PHE A 38 10.61 -7.14 3.67
N GLN A 39 9.87 -7.94 2.91
CA GLN A 39 9.54 -7.66 1.52
C GLN A 39 8.32 -6.73 1.43
N THR A 40 8.33 -5.82 0.45
CA THR A 40 7.21 -4.91 0.21
C THR A 40 6.27 -5.45 -0.85
N SER A 41 4.96 -5.38 -0.60
CA SER A 41 3.91 -5.56 -1.60
C SER A 41 3.14 -4.25 -1.76
N PHE A 42 2.89 -3.82 -2.99
CA PHE A 42 2.18 -2.58 -3.31
C PHE A 42 0.99 -2.87 -4.24
N GLU A 43 -0.05 -2.06 -4.12
CA GLU A 43 -1.15 -2.04 -5.08
C GLU A 43 -0.65 -1.53 -6.44
N ASN A 44 -1.10 -2.16 -7.53
CA ASN A 44 -0.70 -1.81 -8.89
C ASN A 44 -1.57 -0.65 -9.41
N VAL A 45 -1.28 0.57 -8.94
CA VAL A 45 -2.03 1.79 -9.30
C VAL A 45 -1.68 2.31 -10.70
N ASP A 46 -0.43 2.14 -11.15
CA ASP A 46 0.07 2.77 -12.38
C ASP A 46 -0.53 2.17 -13.67
N HIS A 47 -1.06 0.96 -13.60
CA HIS A 47 -1.67 0.26 -14.75
C HIS A 47 -3.20 0.27 -14.73
N ASN A 48 -3.85 1.05 -13.86
CA ASN A 48 -5.32 1.03 -13.80
C ASN A 48 -5.93 1.94 -14.88
N PRO A 49 -6.50 1.40 -15.99
CA PRO A 49 -7.07 2.20 -17.07
C PRO A 49 -8.36 2.94 -16.67
N TYR A 50 -8.87 2.71 -15.46
CA TYR A 50 -10.06 3.32 -14.89
C TYR A 50 -9.75 4.38 -13.84
N LEU A 51 -8.49 4.53 -13.39
CA LEU A 51 -8.12 5.54 -12.40
C LEU A 51 -8.32 6.95 -12.96
N ASP A 52 -7.83 7.21 -14.17
CA ASP A 52 -8.04 8.50 -14.84
C ASP A 52 -9.52 8.77 -15.12
N LYS A 53 -10.28 7.72 -15.47
CA LYS A 53 -11.73 7.83 -15.71
C LYS A 53 -12.51 8.11 -14.43
N PHE A 54 -12.08 7.53 -13.31
CA PHE A 54 -12.63 7.79 -11.98
C PHE A 54 -12.41 9.23 -11.55
N TYR A 55 -11.22 9.80 -11.78
CA TYR A 55 -10.97 11.21 -11.51
C TYR A 55 -11.72 12.14 -12.48
N ALA A 56 -12.02 11.71 -13.70
CA ALA A 56 -12.78 12.49 -14.68
C ALA A 56 -14.30 12.49 -14.44
N ASP A 57 -14.88 11.37 -13.99
CA ASP A 57 -16.32 11.23 -13.73
C ASP A 57 -16.55 10.22 -12.59
N PHE A 58 -16.59 10.75 -11.38
CA PHE A 58 -16.67 9.97 -10.16
C PHE A 58 -17.97 9.15 -10.07
N GLU A 59 -19.13 9.72 -10.41
CA GLU A 59 -20.42 9.02 -10.30
C GLU A 59 -20.47 7.80 -11.22
N ARG A 60 -20.05 7.94 -12.48
CA ARG A 60 -20.10 6.87 -13.47
C ARG A 60 -19.08 5.76 -13.22
N TRP A 61 -17.90 6.10 -12.71
CA TRP A 61 -16.78 5.16 -12.62
C TRP A 61 -16.51 4.64 -11.20
N SER A 62 -17.14 5.19 -10.14
CA SER A 62 -16.95 4.75 -8.75
C SER A 62 -17.21 3.26 -8.52
N PHE A 63 -18.20 2.67 -9.20
CA PHE A 63 -18.53 1.26 -9.07
C PHE A 63 -17.49 0.36 -9.76
N ILE A 64 -17.06 0.73 -10.97
CA ILE A 64 -16.06 -0.02 -11.77
C ILE A 64 -14.68 0.07 -11.11
N PHE A 65 -14.34 1.24 -10.57
CA PHE A 65 -13.08 1.49 -9.90
C PHE A 65 -12.89 0.58 -8.67
N LYS A 66 -13.94 0.40 -7.85
CA LYS A 66 -13.90 -0.46 -6.66
C LYS A 66 -13.60 -1.93 -6.95
N PHE A 67 -14.03 -2.46 -8.10
CA PHE A 67 -13.76 -3.86 -8.49
C PHE A 67 -12.40 -4.07 -9.15
N THR A 68 -11.67 -2.98 -9.44
CA THR A 68 -10.35 -3.04 -10.10
C THR A 68 -9.20 -3.16 -9.08
N PHE A 69 -9.46 -2.98 -7.77
CA PHE A 69 -8.48 -3.10 -6.69
C PHE A 69 -8.68 -4.37 -5.86
#